data_AF-A0A426V5F1-F1
#
_entry.id   AF-A0A426V5F1-F1
#
_cell.length_a   1.000
_cell.length_b   1.000
_cell.length_c   1.000
_cell.angle_alpha   90.00
_cell.angle_beta   90.00
_cell.angle_gamma   90.00
#
_symmetry.space_group_name_H-M   'P 1'
#
loop_
_entity.id
_entity.type
_entity.pdbx_description
1 polymer ?
#
loop_
_entity_poly.entity_id
_entity_poly.type
_entity_poly.pdbx_seq_one_letter_code
_entity_poly.pdbx_strand_id
1 'polypeptide(L)'
;MSPKGIAPALPNPRNQVRRVASAALAAAAALTAAACGEVPTGTVNTPAGYTVSSDDVPVSICPSEGEHRFEGDEGLLRGAHFALRVECLASFEEVPEGFQLEYLLREGYRLLPPPQGYEFTIVQFAPEPGVEAPYAIDDLTELSGTLSIGDDVWEFAGEAPQPGSVYFAVAEKGAPVTLEITDVERTQTLDLRERTRTGLIEALYNGSTDTVTTEVVENSVDGYTSTGSYEYWFDDWQYSTDFTLSREVYQPGKGWIAEPDAAVLHVSFGWLQSGSGLEWNIDPKEALKVSDPNGELAAASVEHVDEEWGDGIWRTYTLTYSVPADSLVFTLKFHPDGPVEWPAEDVSMPITGDETHELTASFE
;
A
#
# COMPACT_ATOMS: atom_id res chain seq x y z
N MET A 1 -12.80 50.36 15.53
CA MET A 1 -14.08 51.11 15.42
C MET A 1 -15.02 50.36 14.48
N SER A 2 -16.32 50.44 14.70
CA SER A 2 -17.40 49.80 13.92
C SER A 2 -18.75 50.44 14.35
N PRO A 3 -19.91 50.26 13.68
CA PRO A 3 -20.20 49.69 12.36
C PRO A 3 -21.02 50.64 11.44
N LYS A 4 -21.41 50.19 10.23
CA LYS A 4 -22.64 50.48 9.45
C LYS A 4 -22.50 49.90 8.03
N GLY A 5 -23.50 49.29 7.37
CA GLY A 5 -24.82 48.84 7.83
C GLY A 5 -25.90 48.91 6.71
N ILE A 6 -27.00 48.14 6.89
CA ILE A 6 -28.29 48.21 6.18
C ILE A 6 -28.40 47.51 4.81
N ALA A 7 -29.22 46.47 4.79
CA ALA A 7 -30.06 45.99 3.67
C ALA A 7 -31.55 46.08 4.15
N PRO A 8 -32.60 45.62 3.42
CA PRO A 8 -32.70 45.17 2.02
C PRO A 8 -33.84 45.90 1.25
N ALA A 9 -34.19 45.44 0.02
CA ALA A 9 -35.44 45.86 -0.65
C ALA A 9 -36.05 44.76 -1.57
N LEU A 10 -37.24 44.30 -1.19
CA LEU A 10 -38.27 43.60 -1.98
C LEU A 10 -39.61 44.34 -1.69
N PRO A 11 -40.75 44.05 -2.35
CA PRO A 11 -41.00 43.40 -3.65
C PRO A 11 -41.88 44.28 -4.58
N ASN A 12 -42.28 43.78 -5.76
CA ASN A 12 -43.69 43.86 -6.22
C ASN A 12 -43.97 42.96 -7.45
N PRO A 13 -45.24 42.64 -7.78
CA PRO A 13 -45.61 41.48 -8.60
C PRO A 13 -46.56 41.82 -9.77
N ARG A 14 -47.32 40.81 -10.25
CA ARG A 14 -48.46 40.88 -11.20
C ARG A 14 -48.03 41.05 -12.69
N ASN A 15 -48.71 40.46 -13.69
CA ASN A 15 -50.05 39.86 -13.72
C ASN A 15 -50.21 38.73 -14.78
N GLN A 16 -50.94 37.66 -14.39
CA GLN A 16 -52.02 36.96 -15.15
C GLN A 16 -51.69 36.19 -16.47
N VAL A 17 -51.88 34.86 -16.57
CA VAL A 17 -53.12 34.02 -16.60
C VAL A 17 -53.81 33.98 -18.00
N ARG A 18 -53.83 32.85 -18.73
CA ARG A 18 -54.70 31.64 -18.60
C ARG A 18 -54.02 30.38 -19.23
N ARG A 19 -54.16 29.16 -18.67
CA ARG A 19 -55.16 28.07 -18.96
C ARG A 19 -55.24 27.67 -20.45
N VAL A 20 -55.30 26.41 -20.92
CA VAL A 20 -55.85 25.07 -20.47
C VAL A 20 -54.95 23.96 -21.13
N ALA A 21 -54.76 22.68 -20.73
CA ALA A 21 -55.27 21.70 -19.72
C ALA A 21 -54.05 21.06 -18.95
N SER A 22 -53.99 19.94 -18.21
CA SER A 22 -54.86 18.79 -17.78
C SER A 22 -55.07 17.58 -18.74
N ALA A 23 -55.02 16.29 -18.35
CA ALA A 23 -54.45 15.61 -17.16
C ALA A 23 -54.37 14.05 -17.32
N ALA A 24 -53.21 13.43 -17.06
CA ALA A 24 -52.95 12.02 -16.68
C ALA A 24 -51.46 11.94 -16.23
N LEU A 25 -51.05 11.42 -15.06
CA LEU A 25 -51.12 10.04 -14.52
C LEU A 25 -50.26 9.05 -15.33
N ALA A 26 -49.26 8.34 -14.74
CA ALA A 26 -48.84 8.30 -13.33
C ALA A 26 -47.38 7.78 -13.13
N ALA A 27 -46.93 7.81 -11.87
CA ALA A 27 -45.92 6.95 -11.23
C ALA A 27 -44.47 6.91 -11.79
N ALA A 28 -43.59 7.72 -11.18
CA ALA A 28 -42.17 7.39 -10.92
C ALA A 28 -41.60 8.39 -9.89
N ALA A 29 -41.88 8.20 -8.60
CA ALA A 29 -41.52 9.17 -7.56
C ALA A 29 -41.07 8.50 -6.23
N ALA A 30 -39.90 7.87 -6.24
CA ALA A 30 -39.11 7.52 -5.06
C ALA A 30 -37.74 6.94 -5.49
N LEU A 31 -36.76 7.80 -5.83
CA LEU A 31 -35.36 7.38 -6.06
C LEU A 31 -34.39 8.55 -5.79
N THR A 32 -34.56 9.18 -4.63
CA THR A 32 -33.66 10.21 -4.06
C THR A 32 -33.55 10.03 -2.55
N ALA A 33 -33.04 8.87 -2.13
CA ALA A 33 -32.41 8.70 -0.83
C ALA A 33 -30.91 8.65 -1.08
N ALA A 34 -30.13 9.44 -0.34
CA ALA A 34 -28.69 9.52 -0.50
C ALA A 34 -27.99 8.89 0.72
N ALA A 35 -26.82 8.29 0.47
CA ALA A 35 -25.75 8.08 1.44
C ALA A 35 -26.13 7.57 2.85
N CYS A 36 -26.43 6.28 2.93
CA CYS A 36 -25.99 5.36 4.00
C CYS A 36 -26.16 3.94 3.45
N GLY A 37 -25.09 3.37 2.91
CA GLY A 37 -25.10 2.03 2.33
C GLY A 37 -24.94 0.96 3.41
N GLU A 38 -26.05 0.43 3.94
CA GLU A 38 -26.01 -0.90 4.55
C GLU A 38 -25.87 -1.93 3.42
N VAL A 39 -24.76 -2.67 3.41
CA VAL A 39 -24.60 -3.86 2.55
C VAL A 39 -25.74 -4.85 2.89
N PRO A 40 -26.36 -5.57 1.92
CA PRO A 40 -27.60 -6.31 2.15
C PRO A 40 -27.48 -7.50 3.13
N THR A 41 -27.59 -7.23 4.44
CA THR A 41 -27.44 -8.19 5.53
C THR A 41 -28.65 -9.13 5.68
N GLY A 42 -28.74 -10.09 4.77
CA GLY A 42 -29.43 -11.37 4.96
C GLY A 42 -30.69 -11.59 4.12
N THR A 43 -30.58 -12.47 3.12
CA THR A 43 -31.74 -13.07 2.44
C THR A 43 -31.53 -14.57 2.23
N VAL A 44 -32.24 -15.41 3.01
CA VAL A 44 -32.30 -16.85 2.73
C VAL A 44 -33.53 -17.14 1.87
N ASN A 45 -33.33 -17.66 0.67
CA ASN A 45 -34.39 -18.18 -0.18
C ASN A 45 -34.21 -19.68 -0.45
N THR A 46 -35.34 -20.37 -0.59
CA THR A 46 -35.41 -21.78 -0.98
C THR A 46 -36.45 -21.90 -2.11
N PRO A 47 -36.36 -22.88 -3.03
CA PRO A 47 -35.66 -24.16 -2.88
C PRO A 47 -34.66 -24.51 -4.00
N ALA A 48 -34.12 -23.53 -4.73
CA ALA A 48 -33.19 -23.77 -5.85
C ALA A 48 -32.23 -22.59 -6.09
N GLY A 49 -31.64 -22.05 -5.01
CA GLY A 49 -30.73 -20.91 -5.04
C GLY A 49 -30.58 -20.33 -3.64
N TYR A 50 -29.54 -20.76 -2.94
CA TYR A 50 -29.16 -20.23 -1.63
C TYR A 50 -28.01 -19.26 -1.83
N THR A 51 -28.15 -18.05 -1.31
CA THR A 51 -27.08 -17.04 -1.29
C THR A 51 -27.00 -16.53 0.15
N VAL A 52 -25.93 -16.86 0.88
CA VAL A 52 -25.75 -16.37 2.26
C VAL A 52 -24.40 -15.66 2.37
N SER A 53 -24.44 -14.42 2.83
CA SER A 53 -23.30 -13.73 3.44
C SER A 53 -23.49 -13.69 4.97
N SER A 54 -22.39 -13.83 5.70
CA SER A 54 -22.32 -13.49 7.13
C SER A 54 -21.09 -12.64 7.37
N ASP A 55 -21.28 -11.55 8.12
CA ASP A 55 -20.19 -10.73 8.65
C ASP A 55 -19.77 -11.33 10.01
N ASP A 56 -18.47 -11.32 10.33
CA ASP A 56 -17.89 -11.85 11.58
C ASP A 56 -18.29 -13.30 11.94
N VAL A 57 -17.72 -14.28 11.22
CA VAL A 57 -17.64 -15.67 11.72
C VAL A 57 -16.25 -15.89 12.35
N PRO A 58 -16.11 -15.91 13.70
CA PRO A 58 -14.82 -15.89 14.39
C PRO A 58 -14.09 -17.24 14.42
N VAL A 59 -14.53 -18.21 13.60
CA VAL A 59 -13.99 -19.58 13.53
C VAL A 59 -14.01 -20.07 12.08
N SER A 60 -13.07 -20.96 11.74
CA SER A 60 -13.12 -21.69 10.48
C SER A 60 -14.34 -22.62 10.46
N ILE A 61 -15.19 -22.46 9.46
CA ILE A 61 -16.35 -23.33 9.21
C ILE A 61 -15.89 -24.69 8.66
N CYS A 62 -14.75 -24.70 7.99
CA CYS A 62 -14.14 -25.89 7.41
C CYS A 62 -13.27 -26.64 8.44
N PRO A 63 -13.03 -27.94 8.27
CA PRO A 63 -12.05 -28.68 9.06
C PRO A 63 -10.67 -28.02 9.04
N SER A 64 -9.93 -28.12 10.14
CA SER A 64 -8.64 -27.44 10.32
C SER A 64 -7.52 -27.93 9.40
N GLU A 65 -7.71 -29.08 8.75
CA GLU A 65 -6.77 -29.78 7.86
C GLU A 65 -7.52 -30.29 6.61
N GLY A 66 -6.86 -30.29 5.45
CA GLY A 66 -7.35 -30.93 4.21
C GLY A 66 -7.50 -29.98 3.01
N GLU A 67 -7.84 -30.55 1.84
CA GLU A 67 -7.88 -29.88 0.52
C GLU A 67 -8.85 -28.68 0.41
N HIS A 68 -9.64 -28.41 1.44
CA HIS A 68 -10.53 -27.25 1.52
C HIS A 68 -9.86 -25.99 2.06
N ARG A 69 -8.73 -26.12 2.77
CA ARG A 69 -8.04 -25.00 3.41
C ARG A 69 -6.91 -24.47 2.51
N PHE A 70 -6.71 -23.15 2.50
CA PHE A 70 -5.55 -22.52 1.89
C PHE A 70 -4.39 -22.47 2.89
N GLU A 71 -3.16 -22.70 2.43
CA GLU A 71 -1.97 -22.66 3.30
C GLU A 71 -1.03 -21.50 2.94
N GLY A 72 -0.54 -20.79 3.97
CA GLY A 72 0.35 -19.64 3.81
C GLY A 72 -0.27 -18.54 2.94
N ASP A 73 0.46 -18.16 1.89
CA ASP A 73 0.09 -17.07 0.97
C ASP A 73 -0.80 -17.52 -0.20
N GLU A 74 -1.11 -18.82 -0.31
CA GLU A 74 -1.85 -19.40 -1.43
C GLU A 74 -3.21 -18.70 -1.67
N GLY A 75 -3.91 -18.35 -0.58
CA GLY A 75 -5.16 -17.60 -0.59
C GLY A 75 -5.00 -16.10 -0.31
N LEU A 76 -3.78 -15.56 -0.26
CA LEU A 76 -3.46 -14.19 0.18
C LEU A 76 -3.35 -13.22 -1.02
N LEU A 77 -4.17 -12.16 -0.98
CA LEU A 77 -4.09 -11.00 -1.88
C LEU A 77 -3.71 -9.73 -1.08
N ARG A 78 -2.73 -8.95 -1.58
CA ARG A 78 -2.20 -7.74 -0.92
C ARG A 78 -2.13 -6.57 -1.90
N GLY A 79 -2.79 -5.46 -1.58
CA GLY A 79 -2.66 -4.19 -2.28
C GLY A 79 -1.95 -3.12 -1.43
N ALA A 80 -2.08 -1.87 -1.83
CA ALA A 80 -1.69 -0.71 -1.04
C ALA A 80 -2.71 -0.45 0.08
N HIS A 81 -4.01 -0.60 -0.20
CA HIS A 81 -5.10 -0.27 0.72
C HIS A 81 -5.91 -1.50 1.19
N PHE A 82 -5.52 -2.71 0.80
CA PHE A 82 -6.18 -3.94 1.23
C PHE A 82 -5.18 -5.06 1.53
N ALA A 83 -5.53 -5.93 2.49
CA ALA A 83 -4.86 -7.19 2.73
C ALA A 83 -5.91 -8.21 3.16
N LEU A 84 -6.03 -9.31 2.42
CA LEU A 84 -7.04 -10.33 2.67
C LEU A 84 -6.50 -11.73 2.38
N ARG A 85 -7.04 -12.72 3.09
CA ARG A 85 -6.72 -14.13 2.89
C ARG A 85 -8.02 -14.92 2.83
N VAL A 86 -8.24 -15.66 1.76
CA VAL A 86 -9.26 -16.73 1.77
C VAL A 86 -8.68 -17.88 2.60
N GLU A 87 -9.43 -18.30 3.63
CA GLU A 87 -9.04 -19.41 4.49
C GLU A 87 -9.56 -20.74 3.97
N CYS A 88 -10.77 -20.77 3.40
CA CYS A 88 -11.39 -21.99 2.90
C CYS A 88 -12.15 -21.79 1.58
N LEU A 89 -12.00 -22.77 0.69
CA LEU A 89 -12.97 -23.12 -0.34
C LEU A 89 -13.49 -24.56 -0.10
N ALA A 90 -14.79 -24.74 -0.02
CA ALA A 90 -15.41 -26.07 -0.02
C ALA A 90 -16.56 -26.16 -1.00
N SER A 91 -16.66 -27.28 -1.72
CA SER A 91 -17.82 -27.60 -2.57
C SER A 91 -18.30 -29.02 -2.33
N PHE A 92 -19.62 -29.24 -2.21
CA PHE A 92 -20.20 -30.53 -1.85
C PHE A 92 -21.68 -30.70 -2.25
N GLU A 93 -22.10 -31.93 -2.54
CA GLU A 93 -23.50 -32.30 -2.83
C GLU A 93 -24.32 -32.55 -1.54
N GLU A 94 -23.67 -33.07 -0.49
CA GLU A 94 -24.23 -33.24 0.85
C GLU A 94 -23.26 -32.67 1.89
N VAL A 95 -23.76 -32.11 3.00
CA VAL A 95 -22.94 -31.46 4.03
C VAL A 95 -21.95 -32.47 4.64
N PRO A 96 -20.63 -32.25 4.55
CA PRO A 96 -19.65 -33.19 5.10
C PRO A 96 -19.59 -33.14 6.63
N GLU A 97 -19.24 -34.26 7.26
CA GLU A 97 -19.03 -34.33 8.71
C GLU A 97 -17.85 -33.44 9.13
N GLY A 98 -18.03 -32.63 10.17
CA GLY A 98 -17.02 -31.70 10.68
C GLY A 98 -17.12 -30.26 10.17
N PHE A 99 -18.00 -29.96 9.21
CA PHE A 99 -18.29 -28.58 8.79
C PHE A 99 -19.26 -27.88 9.76
N GLN A 100 -18.90 -26.68 10.22
CA GLN A 100 -19.65 -25.92 11.24
C GLN A 100 -20.66 -24.95 10.59
N LEU A 101 -21.57 -25.48 9.75
CA LEU A 101 -22.53 -24.65 9.00
C LEU A 101 -23.56 -23.93 9.90
N GLU A 102 -23.70 -24.33 11.16
CA GLU A 102 -24.54 -23.70 12.17
C GLU A 102 -24.20 -22.22 12.46
N TYR A 103 -22.98 -21.76 12.15
CA TYR A 103 -22.63 -20.34 12.25
C TYR A 103 -23.22 -19.50 11.09
N LEU A 104 -23.45 -20.11 9.92
CA LEU A 104 -24.14 -19.47 8.79
C LEU A 104 -25.67 -19.65 8.87
N LEU A 105 -26.10 -20.79 9.37
CA LEU A 105 -27.49 -21.26 9.30
C LEU A 105 -28.13 -21.21 10.68
N ARG A 106 -28.94 -20.17 10.92
CA ARG A 106 -29.73 -19.95 12.15
C ARG A 106 -30.32 -21.26 12.70
N GLU A 107 -30.18 -21.47 14.01
CA GLU A 107 -30.59 -22.71 14.71
C GLU A 107 -31.89 -23.32 14.18
N GLY A 108 -31.82 -24.59 13.78
CA GLY A 108 -32.96 -25.34 13.25
C GLY A 108 -33.21 -25.20 11.75
N TYR A 109 -32.41 -24.42 11.01
CA TYR A 109 -32.37 -24.55 9.55
C TYR A 109 -31.90 -25.94 9.12
N ARG A 110 -32.43 -26.40 7.98
CA ARG A 110 -32.01 -27.64 7.33
C ARG A 110 -31.79 -27.37 5.85
N LEU A 111 -30.56 -27.56 5.39
CA LEU A 111 -30.27 -27.60 3.95
C LEU A 111 -31.01 -28.78 3.31
N LEU A 112 -31.73 -28.51 2.22
CA LEU A 112 -32.19 -29.51 1.27
C LEU A 112 -31.11 -29.66 0.20
N PRO A 113 -30.73 -30.89 -0.22
CA PRO A 113 -29.71 -31.12 -1.24
C PRO A 113 -29.94 -30.29 -2.52
N PRO A 114 -28.86 -29.89 -3.22
CA PRO A 114 -28.95 -29.08 -4.42
C PRO A 114 -29.62 -29.85 -5.57
N PRO A 115 -30.12 -29.16 -6.61
CA PRO A 115 -30.63 -29.82 -7.80
C PRO A 115 -29.54 -30.68 -8.48
N GLN A 116 -29.95 -31.74 -9.19
CA GLN A 116 -29.00 -32.62 -9.89
C GLN A 116 -28.16 -31.82 -10.89
N GLY A 117 -26.83 -31.85 -10.73
CA GLY A 117 -25.88 -31.07 -11.54
C GLY A 117 -25.32 -29.83 -10.83
N TYR A 118 -25.84 -29.49 -9.65
CA TYR A 118 -25.40 -28.38 -8.81
C TYR A 118 -24.76 -28.90 -7.52
N GLU A 119 -23.92 -28.07 -6.90
CA GLU A 119 -23.30 -28.34 -5.59
C GLU A 119 -23.39 -27.10 -4.70
N PHE A 120 -23.41 -27.28 -3.37
CA PHE A 120 -23.13 -26.18 -2.46
C PHE A 120 -21.68 -25.74 -2.64
N THR A 121 -21.40 -24.45 -2.57
CA THR A 121 -20.03 -23.92 -2.53
C THR A 121 -19.91 -22.84 -1.46
N ILE A 122 -18.80 -22.86 -0.71
CA ILE A 122 -18.50 -21.95 0.40
C ILE A 122 -17.12 -21.34 0.19
N VAL A 123 -17.04 -20.01 0.28
CA VAL A 123 -15.78 -19.25 0.39
C VAL A 123 -15.78 -18.55 1.75
N GLN A 124 -14.74 -18.77 2.56
CA GLN A 124 -14.55 -18.06 3.84
C GLN A 124 -13.24 -17.27 3.81
N PHE A 125 -13.31 -15.99 4.16
CA PHE A 125 -12.16 -15.14 4.44
C PHE A 125 -11.70 -15.34 5.88
N ALA A 126 -10.38 -15.30 6.10
CA ALA A 126 -9.80 -15.45 7.43
C ALA A 126 -10.24 -14.29 8.35
N PRO A 127 -10.58 -14.53 9.64
CA PRO A 127 -10.80 -13.46 10.62
C PRO A 127 -9.57 -12.57 10.83
N GLU A 128 -8.37 -13.15 10.65
CA GLU A 128 -7.10 -12.44 10.62
C GLU A 128 -6.35 -12.84 9.32
N PRO A 129 -6.05 -11.92 8.39
CA PRO A 129 -5.31 -12.25 7.17
C PRO A 129 -3.85 -12.60 7.44
N GLY A 130 -3.29 -12.17 8.58
CA GLY A 130 -1.90 -12.42 8.99
C GLY A 130 -0.91 -11.31 8.59
N VAL A 131 -1.34 -10.38 7.73
CA VAL A 131 -0.61 -9.17 7.32
C VAL A 131 -1.59 -8.00 7.18
N GLU A 132 -1.15 -6.78 7.46
CA GLU A 132 -1.94 -5.56 7.27
C GLU A 132 -1.70 -4.92 5.90
N ALA A 133 -2.59 -4.02 5.50
CA ALA A 133 -2.41 -3.16 4.32
C ALA A 133 -1.44 -2.01 4.66
N PRO A 134 -0.47 -1.67 3.79
CA PRO A 134 0.48 -0.57 4.07
C PRO A 134 -0.18 0.81 4.27
N TYR A 135 -1.34 1.04 3.67
CA TYR A 135 -2.09 2.29 3.78
C TYR A 135 -3.56 2.05 4.15
N ALA A 136 -4.15 3.01 4.85
CA ALA A 136 -5.58 3.01 5.16
C ALA A 136 -6.41 3.51 3.97
N ILE A 137 -7.62 2.98 3.80
CA ILE A 137 -8.61 3.46 2.84
C ILE A 137 -9.10 4.87 3.25
N ASP A 138 -9.16 5.79 2.28
CA ASP A 138 -9.68 7.16 2.44
C ASP A 138 -10.72 7.54 1.36
N ASP A 139 -11.27 8.75 1.43
CA ASP A 139 -12.27 9.30 0.49
C ASP A 139 -11.77 9.40 -0.99
N LEU A 140 -10.48 9.15 -1.25
CA LEU A 140 -9.83 9.19 -2.57
C LEU A 140 -9.36 7.80 -3.06
N THR A 141 -9.55 6.76 -2.25
CA THR A 141 -9.08 5.40 -2.52
C THR A 141 -10.03 4.68 -3.48
N GLU A 142 -9.62 4.48 -4.73
CA GLU A 142 -10.38 3.73 -5.74
C GLU A 142 -10.22 2.21 -5.55
N LEU A 143 -10.78 1.66 -4.47
CA LEU A 143 -10.83 0.21 -4.21
C LEU A 143 -12.15 -0.40 -4.71
N SER A 144 -12.07 -1.54 -5.40
CA SER A 144 -13.24 -2.35 -5.77
C SER A 144 -12.91 -3.83 -5.80
N GLY A 145 -13.93 -4.69 -5.75
CA GLY A 145 -13.75 -6.13 -5.81
C GLY A 145 -14.97 -6.87 -6.33
N THR A 146 -14.75 -8.10 -6.77
CA THR A 146 -15.79 -9.03 -7.20
C THR A 146 -15.48 -10.43 -6.69
N LEU A 147 -16.40 -11.06 -5.98
CA LEU A 147 -16.40 -12.50 -5.74
C LEU A 147 -17.45 -13.15 -6.64
N SER A 148 -17.07 -14.19 -7.38
CA SER A 148 -17.95 -14.95 -8.26
C SER A 148 -17.93 -16.42 -7.88
N ILE A 149 -19.11 -17.04 -7.76
CA ILE A 149 -19.31 -18.48 -7.53
C ILE A 149 -20.27 -19.00 -8.60
N GLY A 150 -19.72 -19.35 -9.77
CA GLY A 150 -20.52 -19.60 -10.98
C GLY A 150 -21.24 -18.33 -11.46
N ASP A 151 -22.57 -18.37 -11.50
CA ASP A 151 -23.41 -17.23 -11.89
C ASP A 151 -23.76 -16.28 -10.71
N ASP A 152 -23.52 -16.69 -9.46
CA ASP A 152 -23.71 -15.83 -8.27
C ASP A 152 -22.51 -14.88 -8.13
N VAL A 153 -22.76 -13.56 -8.03
CA VAL A 153 -21.74 -12.52 -7.99
C VAL A 153 -21.99 -11.54 -6.84
N TRP A 154 -20.95 -11.20 -6.10
CA TRP A 154 -20.92 -10.16 -5.07
C TRP A 154 -19.93 -9.06 -5.47
N GLU A 155 -20.44 -7.85 -5.65
CA GLU A 155 -19.63 -6.65 -5.94
C GLU A 155 -19.30 -5.90 -4.64
N PHE A 156 -18.05 -5.45 -4.51
CA PHE A 156 -17.54 -4.65 -3.39
C PHE A 156 -17.05 -3.30 -3.95
N ALA A 157 -17.47 -2.19 -3.33
CA ALA A 157 -17.25 -0.84 -3.86
C ALA A 157 -16.78 0.10 -2.75
N GLY A 158 -15.51 0.52 -2.81
CA GLY A 158 -14.83 1.26 -1.74
C GLY A 158 -14.30 0.37 -0.61
N GLU A 159 -14.49 -0.95 -0.68
CA GLU A 159 -14.05 -1.92 0.31
C GLU A 159 -13.62 -3.24 -0.33
N ALA A 160 -12.95 -4.08 0.47
CA ALA A 160 -12.67 -5.48 0.16
C ALA A 160 -13.56 -6.40 1.04
N PRO A 161 -13.71 -7.70 0.72
CA PRO A 161 -14.38 -8.66 1.58
C PRO A 161 -13.89 -8.59 3.04
N GLN A 162 -14.82 -8.39 3.97
CA GLN A 162 -14.51 -8.14 5.38
C GLN A 162 -13.83 -9.36 6.03
N PRO A 163 -12.91 -9.19 7.01
CA PRO A 163 -12.29 -10.31 7.70
C PRO A 163 -13.33 -11.22 8.37
N GLY A 164 -13.14 -12.54 8.27
CA GLY A 164 -14.09 -13.52 8.80
C GLY A 164 -15.42 -13.61 8.04
N SER A 165 -15.58 -12.89 6.92
CA SER A 165 -16.77 -12.98 6.09
C SER A 165 -16.87 -14.31 5.34
N VAL A 166 -18.10 -14.75 5.07
CA VAL A 166 -18.36 -16.06 4.46
C VAL A 166 -19.47 -15.96 3.43
N TYR A 167 -19.26 -16.58 2.27
CA TYR A 167 -20.15 -16.57 1.12
C TYR A 167 -20.52 -17.99 0.74
N PHE A 168 -21.82 -18.28 0.70
CA PHE A 168 -22.40 -19.60 0.44
C PHE A 168 -23.35 -19.52 -0.76
N ALA A 169 -23.11 -20.37 -1.77
CA ALA A 169 -23.86 -20.45 -3.03
C ALA A 169 -24.40 -21.86 -3.30
N VAL A 170 -25.29 -21.99 -4.31
CA VAL A 170 -25.51 -23.25 -5.03
C VAL A 170 -25.28 -23.03 -6.52
N ALA A 171 -24.09 -23.44 -6.98
CA ALA A 171 -23.63 -23.25 -8.36
C ALA A 171 -23.61 -24.58 -9.13
N GLU A 172 -23.46 -24.53 -10.45
CA GLU A 172 -23.24 -25.74 -11.24
C GLU A 172 -21.97 -26.48 -10.79
N LYS A 173 -21.98 -27.80 -10.87
CA LYS A 173 -20.89 -28.63 -10.33
C LYS A 173 -19.58 -28.36 -11.08
N GLY A 174 -18.57 -27.89 -10.35
CA GLY A 174 -17.29 -27.47 -10.93
C GLY A 174 -17.32 -26.09 -11.62
N ALA A 175 -18.37 -25.29 -11.46
CA ALA A 175 -18.39 -23.90 -11.93
C ALA A 175 -17.25 -23.08 -11.30
N PRO A 176 -16.64 -22.13 -12.02
CA PRO A 176 -15.48 -21.37 -11.54
C PRO A 176 -15.80 -20.60 -10.25
N VAL A 177 -14.79 -20.42 -9.42
CA VAL A 177 -14.88 -19.68 -8.17
C VAL A 177 -13.71 -18.72 -8.15
N THR A 178 -13.98 -17.43 -8.29
CA THR A 178 -12.95 -16.44 -8.60
C THR A 178 -13.14 -15.22 -7.73
N LEU A 179 -12.05 -14.75 -7.13
CA LEU A 179 -11.97 -13.47 -6.43
C LEU A 179 -11.12 -12.52 -7.26
N GLU A 180 -11.62 -11.32 -7.49
CA GLU A 180 -10.92 -10.22 -8.14
C GLU A 180 -10.96 -8.98 -7.24
N ILE A 181 -9.83 -8.30 -7.04
CA ILE A 181 -9.73 -7.04 -6.30
C ILE A 181 -8.93 -6.06 -7.15
N THR A 182 -9.47 -4.87 -7.39
CA THR A 182 -8.77 -3.77 -8.07
C THR A 182 -8.50 -2.64 -7.08
N ASP A 183 -7.22 -2.36 -6.87
CA ASP A 183 -6.73 -1.30 -5.98
C ASP A 183 -6.09 -0.18 -6.82
N VAL A 184 -6.83 0.92 -6.97
CA VAL A 184 -6.59 2.01 -7.92
C VAL A 184 -6.52 1.47 -9.35
N GLU A 185 -5.33 1.36 -9.95
CA GLU A 185 -5.14 0.83 -11.31
C GLU A 185 -4.75 -0.66 -11.36
N ARG A 186 -4.62 -1.35 -10.21
CA ARG A 186 -4.08 -2.72 -10.16
C ARG A 186 -5.08 -3.77 -9.72
N THR A 187 -5.49 -4.59 -10.69
CA THR A 187 -6.30 -5.79 -10.49
C THR A 187 -5.44 -7.00 -10.14
N GLN A 188 -5.75 -7.63 -9.00
CA GLN A 188 -5.28 -8.96 -8.60
C GLN A 188 -6.45 -9.95 -8.67
N THR A 189 -6.17 -11.16 -9.15
CA THR A 189 -7.18 -12.23 -9.27
C THR A 189 -6.67 -13.51 -8.62
N LEU A 190 -7.58 -14.25 -7.98
CA LEU A 190 -7.36 -15.57 -7.39
C LEU A 190 -8.47 -16.51 -7.88
N ASP A 191 -8.12 -17.53 -8.68
CA ASP A 191 -9.02 -18.66 -8.89
C ASP A 191 -8.91 -19.61 -7.70
N LEU A 192 -10.02 -19.80 -6.99
CA LEU A 192 -10.08 -20.52 -5.74
C LEU A 192 -10.13 -22.04 -5.95
N ARG A 193 -10.54 -22.53 -7.13
CA ARG A 193 -10.52 -23.97 -7.45
C ARG A 193 -9.17 -24.41 -8.01
N GLU A 194 -8.57 -23.62 -8.88
CA GLU A 194 -7.23 -23.88 -9.42
C GLU A 194 -6.11 -23.50 -8.44
N ARG A 195 -6.42 -22.70 -7.39
CA ARG A 195 -5.46 -22.15 -6.42
C ARG A 195 -4.37 -21.31 -7.10
N THR A 196 -4.74 -20.60 -8.16
CA THR A 196 -3.84 -19.77 -8.99
C THR A 196 -4.08 -18.29 -8.74
N ARG A 197 -2.98 -17.54 -8.54
CA ARG A 197 -3.00 -16.08 -8.35
C ARG A 197 -2.39 -15.38 -9.57
N THR A 198 -2.95 -14.24 -9.96
CA THR A 198 -2.48 -13.41 -11.08
C THR A 198 -2.57 -11.91 -10.73
N GLY A 199 -1.83 -11.07 -11.45
CA GLY A 199 -1.77 -9.63 -11.20
C GLY A 199 -1.02 -9.23 -9.92
N LEU A 200 -0.30 -10.18 -9.29
CA LEU A 200 0.41 -9.97 -8.03
C LEU A 200 1.43 -8.84 -8.14
N ILE A 201 1.57 -8.12 -7.02
CA ILE A 201 2.53 -7.04 -6.83
C ILE A 201 3.66 -7.63 -5.99
N GLU A 202 4.61 -8.28 -6.66
CA GLU A 202 5.61 -9.17 -6.06
C GLU A 202 6.38 -8.51 -4.90
N ALA A 203 6.65 -7.20 -4.97
CA ALA A 203 7.34 -6.48 -3.91
C ALA A 203 6.54 -6.32 -2.60
N LEU A 204 5.22 -6.57 -2.61
CA LEU A 204 4.37 -6.68 -1.41
C LEU A 204 4.34 -8.11 -0.83
N TYR A 205 4.87 -9.11 -1.54
CA TYR A 205 5.01 -10.50 -1.04
C TYR A 205 6.45 -10.81 -0.63
N ASN A 206 7.42 -10.20 -1.30
CA ASN A 206 8.83 -10.34 -0.99
C ASN A 206 9.27 -9.22 -0.03
N GLY A 207 9.59 -9.58 1.20
CA GLY A 207 10.20 -8.70 2.21
C GLY A 207 9.26 -7.71 2.92
N SER A 208 9.83 -6.95 3.85
CA SER A 208 9.12 -5.89 4.59
C SER A 208 8.96 -4.59 3.78
N THR A 209 7.93 -3.83 4.15
CA THR A 209 7.68 -2.43 3.74
C THR A 209 8.17 -1.42 4.79
N ASP A 210 8.75 -1.88 5.90
CA ASP A 210 9.27 -1.02 6.97
C ASP A 210 10.47 -0.18 6.51
N THR A 211 10.75 0.89 7.26
CA THR A 211 11.97 1.71 7.07
C THR A 211 13.14 1.08 7.82
N VAL A 212 14.28 0.92 7.14
CA VAL A 212 15.51 0.34 7.68
C VAL A 212 16.57 1.43 7.83
N THR A 213 17.08 1.65 9.05
CA THR A 213 18.20 2.57 9.30
C THR A 213 19.46 1.78 9.63
N THR A 214 20.60 2.18 9.06
CA THR A 214 21.90 1.52 9.28
C THR A 214 22.51 1.84 10.65
N GLU A 215 23.63 1.20 10.98
CA GLU A 215 24.54 1.75 11.99
C GLU A 215 25.06 3.14 11.55
N VAL A 216 25.44 3.97 12.52
CA VAL A 216 25.99 5.31 12.29
C VAL A 216 27.46 5.20 11.88
N VAL A 217 27.81 5.86 10.78
CA VAL A 217 29.20 6.07 10.34
C VAL A 217 29.73 7.33 11.01
N GLU A 218 30.79 7.18 11.81
CA GLU A 218 31.52 8.28 12.43
C GLU A 218 33.00 8.24 12.05
N ASN A 219 33.57 9.37 11.65
CA ASN A 219 34.99 9.53 11.35
C ASN A 219 35.40 11.01 11.45
N SER A 220 36.71 11.31 11.39
CA SER A 220 37.21 12.67 11.25
C SER A 220 38.23 12.83 10.12
N VAL A 221 38.29 14.05 9.59
CA VAL A 221 39.21 14.42 8.50
C VAL A 221 40.01 15.66 8.87
N ASP A 222 41.27 15.68 8.42
CA ASP A 222 42.18 16.81 8.50
C ASP A 222 42.29 17.45 7.11
N GLY A 223 42.27 18.78 7.02
CA GLY A 223 42.42 19.52 5.77
C GLY A 223 43.63 20.45 5.80
N TYR A 224 44.40 20.51 4.71
CA TYR A 224 45.58 21.39 4.63
C TYR A 224 45.83 21.92 3.21
N THR A 225 46.09 23.22 3.09
CA THR A 225 46.59 23.84 1.86
C THR A 225 47.48 25.05 2.16
N SER A 226 48.26 25.50 1.17
CA SER A 226 49.07 26.71 1.30
C SER A 226 49.11 27.52 0.02
N THR A 227 49.00 28.85 0.17
CA THR A 227 48.98 29.81 -0.94
C THR A 227 49.94 30.96 -0.65
N GLY A 228 51.02 31.01 -1.43
CA GLY A 228 52.08 32.02 -1.28
C GLY A 228 52.90 31.84 -0.01
N SER A 229 52.49 32.54 1.07
CA SER A 229 53.10 32.46 2.41
C SER A 229 52.07 32.27 3.52
N TYR A 230 50.85 31.90 3.16
CA TYR A 230 49.76 31.58 4.08
C TYR A 230 49.48 30.08 4.03
N GLU A 231 49.24 29.50 5.20
CA GLU A 231 48.88 28.09 5.41
C GLU A 231 47.47 28.09 6.02
N TYR A 232 46.57 27.30 5.44
CA TYR A 232 45.19 27.13 5.91
C TYR A 232 45.00 25.66 6.25
N TRP A 233 44.43 25.39 7.43
CA TRP A 233 44.26 24.03 7.93
C TRP A 233 43.11 23.94 8.93
N PHE A 234 42.62 22.72 9.10
CA PHE A 234 41.83 22.28 10.23
C PHE A 234 42.22 20.84 10.58
N ASP A 235 42.19 20.51 11.88
CA ASP A 235 42.42 19.16 12.41
C ASP A 235 41.08 18.62 12.97
N ASP A 236 40.86 17.31 12.89
CA ASP A 236 39.75 16.58 13.55
C ASP A 236 38.33 17.13 13.23
N TRP A 237 38.06 17.44 11.96
CA TRP A 237 36.68 17.76 11.51
C TRP A 237 35.87 16.46 11.49
N GLN A 238 35.03 16.27 12.51
CA GLN A 238 34.21 15.08 12.69
C GLN A 238 32.92 15.14 11.84
N TYR A 239 32.60 14.02 11.20
CA TYR A 239 31.28 13.78 10.60
C TYR A 239 30.62 12.53 11.20
N SER A 240 29.30 12.53 11.27
CA SER A 240 28.47 11.46 11.80
C SER A 240 27.20 11.37 10.95
N THR A 241 26.93 10.22 10.32
CA THR A 241 25.75 10.00 9.47
C THR A 241 25.30 8.55 9.50
N ASP A 242 23.99 8.33 9.57
CA ASP A 242 23.32 7.07 9.25
C ASP A 242 22.69 7.14 7.85
N PHE A 243 22.20 6.00 7.36
CA PHE A 243 21.44 5.89 6.12
C PHE A 243 20.09 5.29 6.44
N THR A 244 19.02 5.95 5.99
CA THR A 244 17.64 5.53 6.18
C THR A 244 17.06 5.10 4.82
N LEU A 245 16.58 3.87 4.74
CA LEU A 245 16.10 3.24 3.52
C LEU A 245 14.61 2.88 3.63
N SER A 246 13.85 3.18 2.58
CA SER A 246 12.48 2.67 2.39
C SER A 246 12.34 1.99 1.03
N ARG A 247 11.48 0.97 0.96
CA ARG A 247 11.22 0.16 -0.24
C ARG A 247 9.72 0.22 -0.55
N GLU A 248 9.35 1.05 -1.51
CA GLU A 248 7.97 1.46 -1.79
C GLU A 248 7.50 1.02 -3.19
N VAL A 249 6.23 0.65 -3.33
CA VAL A 249 5.56 0.40 -4.62
C VAL A 249 4.43 1.37 -4.92
N TYR A 250 3.91 2.04 -3.89
CA TYR A 250 2.81 2.98 -3.93
C TYR A 250 3.16 4.16 -3.03
N GLN A 251 2.82 5.39 -3.45
CA GLN A 251 3.01 6.57 -2.63
C GLN A 251 1.73 7.43 -2.63
N PRO A 252 1.16 7.77 -1.45
CA PRO A 252 -0.05 8.57 -1.34
C PRO A 252 0.01 9.87 -2.15
N GLY A 253 -1.04 10.12 -2.95
CA GLY A 253 -1.12 11.28 -3.84
C GLY A 253 -0.29 11.19 -5.12
N LYS A 254 0.54 10.16 -5.31
CA LYS A 254 1.20 9.83 -6.60
C LYS A 254 0.65 8.55 -7.24
N GLY A 255 0.13 7.61 -6.45
CA GLY A 255 -0.34 6.30 -6.92
C GLY A 255 0.77 5.25 -6.92
N TRP A 256 0.66 4.26 -7.81
CA TRP A 256 1.68 3.23 -8.02
C TRP A 256 2.97 3.84 -8.62
N ILE A 257 4.11 3.64 -7.96
CA ILE A 257 5.42 4.23 -8.34
C ILE A 257 6.43 3.21 -8.88
N ALA A 258 6.15 1.91 -8.74
CA ALA A 258 6.95 0.80 -9.29
C ALA A 258 6.07 -0.16 -10.09
N GLU A 259 6.61 -0.83 -11.11
CA GLU A 259 5.93 -1.93 -11.82
C GLU A 259 5.67 -3.14 -10.90
N PRO A 260 4.76 -4.09 -11.23
CA PRO A 260 4.39 -5.18 -10.32
C PRO A 260 5.54 -6.11 -9.92
N ASP A 261 6.57 -6.23 -10.76
CA ASP A 261 7.79 -7.01 -10.56
C ASP A 261 8.98 -6.18 -10.03
N ALA A 262 8.74 -4.93 -9.59
CA ALA A 262 9.75 -3.99 -9.13
C ALA A 262 9.35 -3.29 -7.82
N ALA A 263 10.32 -2.61 -7.21
CA ALA A 263 10.11 -1.62 -6.14
C ALA A 263 10.94 -0.36 -6.40
N VAL A 264 10.56 0.76 -5.78
CA VAL A 264 11.41 1.93 -5.64
C VAL A 264 12.13 1.85 -4.30
N LEU A 265 13.46 1.87 -4.33
CA LEU A 265 14.29 2.00 -3.14
C LEU A 265 14.67 3.49 -2.99
N HIS A 266 14.27 4.10 -1.88
CA HIS A 266 14.78 5.40 -1.45
C HIS A 266 15.89 5.19 -0.42
N VAL A 267 17.01 5.91 -0.57
CA VAL A 267 18.13 5.92 0.39
C VAL A 267 18.40 7.37 0.74
N SER A 268 18.19 7.74 2.01
CA SER A 268 18.38 9.10 2.49
C SER A 268 19.43 9.18 3.60
N PHE A 269 20.22 10.25 3.59
CA PHE A 269 21.22 10.53 4.63
C PHE A 269 21.42 12.03 4.81
N GLY A 270 21.88 12.43 5.99
CA GLY A 270 22.12 13.83 6.35
C GLY A 270 23.60 14.21 6.23
N TRP A 271 23.86 15.45 5.82
CA TRP A 271 25.22 15.95 5.63
C TRP A 271 25.37 17.39 6.10
N LEU A 272 26.38 17.68 6.91
CA LEU A 272 26.72 19.06 7.28
C LEU A 272 27.47 19.72 6.11
N GLN A 273 26.71 20.26 5.15
CA GLN A 273 27.25 20.92 3.96
C GLN A 273 28.09 22.14 4.32
N SER A 274 27.74 22.87 5.38
CA SER A 274 28.52 24.02 5.85
C SER A 274 28.36 24.29 7.33
N GLY A 275 29.35 24.96 7.91
CA GLY A 275 29.39 25.41 9.30
C GLY A 275 30.72 26.10 9.63
N SER A 276 30.75 26.97 10.63
CA SER A 276 31.95 27.75 11.02
C SER A 276 32.61 28.56 9.89
N GLY A 277 31.89 28.85 8.80
CA GLY A 277 32.40 29.54 7.61
C GLY A 277 33.15 28.67 6.59
N LEU A 278 33.14 27.34 6.77
CA LEU A 278 33.65 26.34 5.83
C LEU A 278 32.49 25.58 5.17
N GLU A 279 32.71 25.08 3.95
CA GLU A 279 31.74 24.27 3.20
C GLU A 279 32.36 22.96 2.69
N TRP A 280 31.69 21.82 2.86
CA TRP A 280 32.10 20.52 2.33
C TRP A 280 31.03 19.97 1.38
N ASN A 281 31.23 20.26 0.09
CA ASN A 281 30.25 19.95 -0.96
C ASN A 281 30.57 18.60 -1.64
N ILE A 282 29.97 17.51 -1.14
CA ILE A 282 30.07 16.17 -1.74
C ILE A 282 29.14 16.01 -2.96
N ASP A 283 29.54 15.18 -3.94
CA ASP A 283 28.62 14.61 -4.92
C ASP A 283 28.00 13.32 -4.33
N PRO A 284 26.70 13.30 -3.99
CA PRO A 284 26.06 12.12 -3.39
C PRO A 284 26.10 10.88 -4.30
N LYS A 285 26.23 11.00 -5.63
CA LYS A 285 26.31 9.85 -6.55
C LYS A 285 27.67 9.19 -6.58
N GLU A 286 28.73 9.93 -6.24
CA GLU A 286 30.07 9.36 -6.10
C GLU A 286 30.34 8.96 -4.65
N ALA A 287 29.89 9.79 -3.69
CA ALA A 287 30.07 9.53 -2.27
C ALA A 287 29.25 8.35 -1.73
N LEU A 288 28.09 8.03 -2.32
CA LEU A 288 27.30 6.84 -1.96
C LEU A 288 27.07 5.93 -3.18
N LYS A 289 27.71 4.77 -3.18
CA LYS A 289 27.40 3.66 -4.09
C LYS A 289 26.49 2.67 -3.37
N VAL A 290 25.44 2.19 -4.03
CA VAL A 290 24.51 1.19 -3.49
C VAL A 290 24.51 0.00 -4.45
N SER A 291 24.49 -1.22 -3.91
CA SER A 291 24.48 -2.46 -4.70
C SER A 291 23.54 -3.50 -4.09
N ASP A 292 22.91 -4.29 -4.94
CA ASP A 292 22.13 -5.48 -4.57
C ASP A 292 22.92 -6.77 -4.93
N PRO A 293 22.34 -7.98 -4.80
CA PRO A 293 23.02 -9.23 -5.19
C PRO A 293 23.34 -9.34 -6.70
N ASN A 294 22.76 -8.49 -7.55
CA ASN A 294 22.96 -8.47 -9.00
C ASN A 294 24.06 -7.49 -9.42
N GLY A 295 24.28 -6.40 -8.67
CA GLY A 295 25.41 -5.49 -8.85
C GLY A 295 25.19 -4.06 -8.34
N GLU A 296 26.02 -3.13 -8.79
CA GLU A 296 25.91 -1.69 -8.49
C GLU A 296 24.65 -1.09 -9.14
N LEU A 297 23.85 -0.38 -8.34
CA LEU A 297 22.60 0.26 -8.74
C LEU A 297 22.83 1.71 -9.15
N ALA A 298 22.25 2.12 -10.27
CA ALA A 298 22.32 3.51 -10.74
C ALA A 298 21.17 4.34 -10.14
N ALA A 299 21.50 5.41 -9.41
CA ALA A 299 20.51 6.34 -8.86
C ALA A 299 19.75 7.08 -10.00
N ALA A 300 18.45 6.81 -10.12
CA ALA A 300 17.55 7.36 -11.13
C ALA A 300 17.30 8.86 -10.92
N SER A 301 17.07 9.27 -9.67
CA SER A 301 17.08 10.67 -9.24
C SER A 301 17.89 10.84 -7.96
N VAL A 302 18.33 12.07 -7.72
CA VAL A 302 18.84 12.51 -6.41
C VAL A 302 18.26 13.89 -6.14
N GLU A 303 17.65 14.03 -4.98
CA GLU A 303 17.04 15.25 -4.48
C GLU A 303 17.70 15.61 -3.15
N HIS A 304 17.52 16.86 -2.69
CA HIS A 304 17.98 17.27 -1.36
C HIS A 304 17.09 18.37 -0.77
N VAL A 305 17.12 18.48 0.55
CA VAL A 305 16.52 19.57 1.32
C VAL A 305 17.60 20.20 2.19
N ASP A 306 17.67 21.53 2.18
CA ASP A 306 18.61 22.32 2.98
C ASP A 306 17.87 22.93 4.19
N GLU A 307 18.44 22.73 5.38
CA GLU A 307 17.94 23.24 6.66
C GLU A 307 19.00 24.14 7.34
N GLU A 308 18.57 25.25 7.96
CA GLU A 308 19.47 26.15 8.70
C GLU A 308 19.98 25.45 9.98
N TRP A 309 21.29 25.16 10.04
CA TRP A 309 21.93 24.45 11.14
C TRP A 309 23.01 25.30 11.81
N GLY A 310 22.63 26.03 12.85
CA GLY A 310 23.55 26.86 13.64
C GLY A 310 24.03 28.10 12.87
N ASP A 311 25.21 27.99 12.25
CA ASP A 311 25.81 29.02 11.39
C ASP A 311 26.06 28.55 9.94
N GLY A 312 25.57 27.37 9.57
CA GLY A 312 25.65 26.81 8.22
C GLY A 312 24.40 26.00 7.84
N ILE A 313 24.58 25.00 6.96
CA ILE A 313 23.49 24.24 6.33
C ILE A 313 23.65 22.75 6.62
N TRP A 314 22.60 22.12 7.14
CA TRP A 314 22.41 20.69 7.10
C TRP A 314 21.62 20.33 5.83
N ARG A 315 22.19 19.47 4.99
CA ARG A 315 21.60 19.00 3.73
C ARG A 315 21.22 17.53 3.87
N THR A 316 19.93 17.23 3.82
CA THR A 316 19.45 15.86 3.70
C THR A 316 19.36 15.49 2.23
N TYR A 317 20.13 14.50 1.79
CA TYR A 317 20.07 13.93 0.45
C TYR A 317 19.09 12.76 0.42
N THR A 318 18.36 12.60 -0.69
CA THR A 318 17.55 11.41 -0.98
C THR A 318 17.88 10.91 -2.39
N LEU A 319 18.44 9.70 -2.46
CA LEU A 319 18.77 9.00 -3.70
C LEU A 319 17.66 7.97 -3.98
N THR A 320 17.22 7.89 -5.23
CA THR A 320 16.12 6.99 -5.62
C THR A 320 16.57 6.01 -6.68
N TYR A 321 16.30 4.73 -6.47
CA TYR A 321 16.66 3.61 -7.34
C TYR A 321 15.41 2.81 -7.71
N SER A 322 15.40 2.24 -8.93
CA SER A 322 14.44 1.20 -9.30
C SER A 322 15.12 -0.15 -9.12
N VAL A 323 14.50 -1.06 -8.38
CA VAL A 323 15.07 -2.37 -8.00
C VAL A 323 14.09 -3.51 -8.33
N PRO A 324 14.58 -4.73 -8.62
CA PRO A 324 13.73 -5.92 -8.69
C PRO A 324 12.93 -6.15 -7.39
N ALA A 325 11.75 -6.76 -7.50
CA ALA A 325 10.93 -7.10 -6.35
C ALA A 325 11.62 -8.09 -5.37
N ASP A 326 12.51 -8.96 -5.86
CA ASP A 326 13.27 -9.92 -5.07
C ASP A 326 14.61 -9.38 -4.51
N SER A 327 14.99 -8.15 -4.84
CA SER A 327 16.13 -7.47 -4.22
C SER A 327 15.76 -6.94 -2.84
N LEU A 328 16.10 -7.71 -1.80
CA LEU A 328 15.81 -7.39 -0.38
C LEU A 328 17.05 -6.99 0.44
N VAL A 329 18.25 -7.34 -0.01
CA VAL A 329 19.52 -7.03 0.70
C VAL A 329 20.34 -6.05 -0.10
N PHE A 330 20.77 -4.97 0.54
CA PHE A 330 21.51 -3.88 -0.10
C PHE A 330 22.80 -3.58 0.67
N THR A 331 23.90 -3.48 -0.06
CA THR A 331 25.18 -2.98 0.46
C THR A 331 25.33 -1.50 0.08
N LEU A 332 25.61 -0.66 1.08
CA LEU A 332 25.86 0.76 0.94
C LEU A 332 27.35 1.01 1.18
N LYS A 333 28.01 1.60 0.20
CA LYS A 333 29.43 1.95 0.26
C LYS A 333 29.56 3.47 0.24
N PHE A 334 29.92 4.04 1.38
CA PHE A 334 29.99 5.48 1.60
C PHE A 334 31.44 5.97 1.74
N HIS A 335 31.78 7.05 1.06
CA HIS A 335 33.09 7.70 1.11
C HIS A 335 32.93 9.18 0.71
N PRO A 336 32.96 10.14 1.65
CA PRO A 336 32.66 11.54 1.34
C PRO A 336 33.80 12.24 0.59
N ASP A 337 33.89 11.99 -0.70
CA ASP A 337 34.86 12.58 -1.62
C ASP A 337 34.65 14.10 -1.79
N GLY A 338 35.74 14.88 -1.70
CA GLY A 338 35.78 16.30 -2.06
C GLY A 338 36.60 17.17 -1.08
N PRO A 339 37.11 18.33 -1.53
CA PRO A 339 37.76 19.30 -0.65
C PRO A 339 36.75 20.02 0.26
N VAL A 340 37.27 20.59 1.34
CA VAL A 340 36.56 21.60 2.14
C VAL A 340 36.96 22.99 1.65
N GLU A 341 35.97 23.79 1.27
CA GLU A 341 36.14 25.15 0.79
C GLU A 341 36.03 26.16 1.93
N TRP A 342 36.78 27.27 1.83
CA TRP A 342 36.64 28.45 2.68
C TRP A 342 36.28 29.66 1.80
N PRO A 343 34.98 29.88 1.51
CA PRO A 343 34.55 30.90 0.54
C PRO A 343 34.91 32.34 0.92
N ALA A 344 35.14 32.61 2.20
CA ALA A 344 35.55 33.92 2.70
C ALA A 344 37.01 34.29 2.35
N GLU A 345 37.88 33.29 2.15
CA GLU A 345 39.31 33.47 1.85
C GLU A 345 39.68 33.07 0.40
N ASP A 346 38.74 32.52 -0.38
CA ASP A 346 38.94 31.98 -1.75
C ASP A 346 39.93 30.78 -1.77
N VAL A 347 39.73 29.84 -0.83
CA VAL A 347 40.67 28.73 -0.53
C VAL A 347 39.97 27.37 -0.55
N SER A 348 40.55 26.42 -1.29
CA SER A 348 40.16 25.01 -1.32
C SER A 348 41.18 24.15 -0.57
N MET A 349 40.74 23.39 0.45
CA MET A 349 41.56 22.50 1.26
C MET A 349 41.26 21.03 0.90
N PRO A 350 42.20 20.29 0.28
CA PRO A 350 42.05 18.85 0.14
C PRO A 350 42.10 18.20 1.53
N ILE A 351 41.22 17.21 1.72
CA ILE A 351 41.12 16.43 2.96
C ILE A 351 42.08 15.24 2.97
N THR A 352 42.31 14.71 4.18
CA THR A 352 42.95 13.43 4.46
C THR A 352 42.35 12.80 5.73
N GLY A 353 42.38 11.48 5.86
CA GLY A 353 41.75 10.76 6.99
C GLY A 353 40.35 10.22 6.68
N ASP A 354 39.85 10.57 5.49
CA ASP A 354 38.72 9.97 4.82
C ASP A 354 38.88 8.43 4.70
N GLU A 355 37.83 7.70 5.09
CA GLU A 355 37.76 6.25 4.94
C GLU A 355 36.53 5.85 4.13
N THR A 356 36.58 4.65 3.55
CA THR A 356 35.43 4.03 2.88
C THR A 356 34.71 3.13 3.88
N HIS A 357 33.44 3.41 4.12
CA HIS A 357 32.57 2.63 5.00
C HIS A 357 31.66 1.73 4.18
N GLU A 358 31.47 0.49 4.63
CA GLU A 358 30.61 -0.51 3.98
C GLU A 358 29.57 -1.00 4.98
N LEU A 359 28.30 -0.82 4.64
CA LEU A 359 27.13 -1.10 5.48
C LEU A 359 26.18 -2.04 4.73
N THR A 360 25.36 -2.78 5.47
CA THR A 360 24.31 -3.64 4.87
C THR A 360 22.95 -3.30 5.48
N ALA A 361 21.94 -3.13 4.63
CA ALA A 361 20.53 -3.10 4.98
C ALA A 361 19.84 -4.37 4.43
N SER A 362 18.86 -4.90 5.17
CA SER A 362 18.04 -6.04 4.73
C SER A 362 16.56 -5.75 5.01
N PHE A 363 15.72 -6.12 4.04
CA PHE A 363 14.26 -6.12 4.08
C PHE A 363 13.70 -7.56 4.10
N GLU A 364 14.52 -8.58 4.41
CA GLU A 364 14.12 -10.01 4.48
C GLU A 364 13.06 -10.32 5.56
#